data_AF-A0AA45BNN5-F1
#
_entry.id   AF-A0AA45BNN5-F1
#
_cell.length_a   1.000
_cell.length_b   1.000
_cell.length_c   1.000
_cell.angle_alpha   90.00
_cell.angle_beta   90.00
_cell.angle_gamma   90.00
#
_symmetry.space_group_name_H-M   'P 1'
#
loop_
_entity.id
_entity.type
_entity.pdbx_description
1 polymer ?
#
loop_
_entity_poly.entity_id
_entity_poly.type
_entity_poly.pdbx_seq_one_letter_code
_entity_poly.pdbx_strand_id
1 'polypeptide(L)'
;MAGKQQKTDNSKFISIAGNNSKYSDLTTEGKAIVIDIISKCAGKKGYPKEKVYYVLFNCTEISRDRVKYWLQYYPSDDSMPSENTVRKFLTITKQLSEAMVDAHTKGIKLFKTSKAGHYYPTTVQKYQLDKLYSNGGSAQEMIEVLQKMIDDAK
;
A
#
# COMPACT_ATOMS: atom_id res chain seq x y z
N MET A 1 -25.51 28.81 -0.13
CA MET A 1 -24.71 28.46 1.07
C MET A 1 -23.76 27.34 0.69
N ALA A 2 -22.54 27.64 0.22
CA ALA A 2 -21.55 26.62 -0.07
C ALA A 2 -21.03 26.08 1.26
N GLY A 3 -21.47 24.87 1.65
CA GLY A 3 -21.02 24.23 2.89
C GLY A 3 -19.50 24.07 2.90
N LYS A 4 -18.85 24.41 4.02
CA LYS A 4 -17.40 24.20 4.23
C LYS A 4 -17.04 22.76 3.83
N GLN A 5 -16.01 22.60 3.00
CA GLN A 5 -15.48 21.28 2.67
C GLN A 5 -15.17 20.51 3.96
N GLN A 6 -15.76 19.32 4.09
CA GLN A 6 -15.59 18.45 5.25
C GLN A 6 -14.21 17.77 5.17
N LYS A 7 -13.26 18.35 5.89
CA LYS A 7 -11.89 17.85 6.07
C LYS A 7 -11.90 16.69 7.07
N THR A 8 -11.23 15.59 6.72
CA THR A 8 -11.04 14.44 7.61
C THR A 8 -9.56 14.33 7.95
N ASP A 9 -9.23 14.22 9.24
CA ASP A 9 -7.85 14.04 9.70
C ASP A 9 -7.36 12.61 9.43
N ASN A 10 -6.18 12.49 8.83
CA ASN A 10 -5.52 11.21 8.52
C ASN A 10 -4.23 11.00 9.35
N SER A 11 -3.91 11.93 10.27
CA SER A 11 -2.68 11.92 11.07
C SER A 11 -2.43 10.59 11.81
N LYS A 12 -3.49 9.98 12.35
CA LYS A 12 -3.41 8.68 13.04
C LYS A 12 -2.90 7.57 12.13
N PHE A 13 -3.44 7.44 10.93
CA PHE A 13 -2.95 6.46 9.96
C PHE A 13 -1.49 6.75 9.58
N ILE A 14 -1.15 8.01 9.31
CA ILE A 14 0.23 8.40 8.96
C ILE A 14 1.22 8.01 10.06
N SER A 15 0.85 8.24 11.32
CA SER A 15 1.67 7.83 12.48
C SER A 15 1.87 6.32 12.54
N ILE A 16 0.85 5.52 12.20
CA ILE A 16 0.95 4.05 12.18
C ILE A 16 1.79 3.59 10.99
N ALA A 17 1.63 4.22 9.82
CA ALA A 17 2.35 3.89 8.60
C ALA A 17 3.85 4.21 8.71
N GLY A 18 4.22 5.29 9.41
CA GLY A 18 5.61 5.72 9.54
C GLY A 18 6.25 5.93 8.17
N ASN A 19 7.34 5.21 7.89
CA ASN A 19 8.06 5.30 6.62
C ASN A 19 7.56 4.31 5.53
N ASN A 20 6.52 3.53 5.81
CA ASN A 20 5.97 2.53 4.88
C ASN A 20 5.11 3.19 3.79
N SER A 21 5.76 3.99 2.94
CA SER A 21 5.14 4.83 1.93
C SER A 21 4.63 4.07 0.69
N LYS A 22 5.03 2.80 0.52
CA LYS A 22 4.67 2.02 -0.68
C LYS A 22 3.66 0.93 -0.33
N TYR A 23 2.79 0.63 -1.30
CA TYR A 23 1.86 -0.50 -1.19
C TYR A 23 2.58 -1.85 -1.00
N SER A 24 3.81 -1.96 -1.51
CA SER A 24 4.67 -3.14 -1.31
C SER A 24 5.03 -3.39 0.14
N ASP A 25 4.98 -2.35 0.98
CA ASP A 25 5.40 -2.39 2.39
C ASP A 25 4.29 -2.97 3.27
N LEU A 26 3.06 -3.04 2.75
CA LEU A 26 1.95 -3.72 3.42
C LEU A 26 2.15 -5.24 3.46
N THR A 27 1.70 -5.85 4.55
CA THR A 27 1.49 -7.30 4.69
C THR A 27 0.33 -7.77 3.81
N THR A 28 0.10 -9.09 3.76
CA THR A 28 -1.05 -9.65 3.02
C THR A 28 -2.37 -9.12 3.58
N GLU A 29 -2.48 -9.00 4.90
CA GLU A 29 -3.65 -8.49 5.62
C GLU A 29 -3.87 -7.01 5.31
N GLY A 30 -2.82 -6.18 5.37
CA GLY A 30 -2.92 -4.77 5.01
C GLY A 30 -3.36 -4.58 3.54
N LYS A 31 -2.84 -5.42 2.64
CA LYS A 31 -3.22 -5.41 1.22
C LYS A 31 -4.67 -5.81 1.00
N ALA A 32 -5.18 -6.78 1.74
CA ALA A 32 -6.57 -7.22 1.67
C ALA A 32 -7.53 -6.07 2.04
N ILE A 33 -7.22 -5.30 3.08
CA ILE A 33 -8.02 -4.13 3.48
C ILE A 33 -8.12 -3.10 2.33
N VAL A 34 -7.00 -2.79 1.67
CA VAL A 34 -7.00 -1.87 0.52
C VAL A 34 -7.91 -2.39 -0.59
N ILE A 35 -7.78 -3.67 -0.95
CA ILE A 35 -8.56 -4.28 -2.04
C ILE A 35 -10.06 -4.30 -1.69
N ASP A 36 -10.40 -4.62 -0.45
CA ASP A 36 -11.79 -4.67 0.02
C ASP A 36 -12.46 -3.29 -0.05
N ILE A 37 -11.78 -2.24 0.43
CA ILE A 37 -12.33 -0.87 0.37
C ILE A 37 -12.48 -0.39 -1.08
N ILE A 38 -11.50 -0.66 -1.94
CA ILE A 38 -11.60 -0.33 -3.37
C ILE A 38 -12.80 -1.04 -3.99
N SER A 39 -12.95 -2.33 -3.72
CA SER A 39 -14.04 -3.15 -4.27
C SER A 39 -15.41 -2.65 -3.82
N LYS A 40 -15.55 -2.29 -2.53
CA LYS A 40 -16.78 -1.71 -1.96
C LYS A 40 -17.12 -0.35 -2.58
N CYS A 41 -16.13 0.51 -2.84
CA CYS A 41 -16.37 1.88 -3.28
C CYS A 41 -16.44 2.06 -4.81
N ALA A 42 -15.70 1.25 -5.57
CA ALA A 42 -15.48 1.41 -7.01
C ALA A 42 -15.98 0.22 -7.86
N GLY A 43 -16.40 -0.89 -7.23
CA GLY A 43 -16.86 -2.09 -7.94
C GLY A 43 -15.73 -2.87 -8.63
N LYS A 44 -16.10 -3.85 -9.48
CA LYS A 44 -15.17 -4.85 -10.06
C LYS A 44 -14.01 -4.29 -10.90
N LYS A 45 -14.18 -3.16 -11.59
CA LYS A 45 -13.06 -2.52 -12.34
C LYS A 45 -12.04 -1.86 -11.41
N GLY A 46 -12.47 -1.43 -10.22
CA GLY A 46 -11.61 -0.89 -9.18
C GLY A 46 -10.77 0.32 -9.59
N TYR A 47 -9.80 0.64 -8.74
CA TYR A 47 -8.71 1.56 -9.03
C TYR A 47 -7.38 0.87 -8.74
N PRO A 48 -6.26 1.32 -9.34
CA PRO A 48 -4.95 0.76 -9.02
C PRO A 48 -4.65 0.89 -7.53
N LYS A 49 -4.39 -0.24 -6.87
CA LYS A 49 -4.17 -0.33 -5.41
C LYS A 49 -2.94 0.48 -4.96
N GLU A 50 -1.88 0.50 -5.78
CA GLU A 50 -0.69 1.32 -5.54
C GLU A 50 -1.04 2.82 -5.55
N LYS A 51 -1.87 3.26 -6.51
CA LYS A 51 -2.32 4.65 -6.61
C LYS A 51 -3.22 5.05 -5.44
N VAL A 52 -4.14 4.18 -5.04
CA VAL A 52 -5.01 4.42 -3.87
C VAL A 52 -4.21 4.54 -2.59
N TYR A 53 -3.28 3.62 -2.35
CA TYR A 53 -2.42 3.65 -1.17
C TYR A 53 -1.52 4.88 -1.16
N TYR A 54 -0.95 5.24 -2.32
CA TYR A 54 -0.16 6.46 -2.47
C TYR A 54 -0.95 7.72 -2.07
N VAL A 55 -2.18 7.87 -2.56
CA VAL A 55 -3.03 9.01 -2.20
C VAL A 55 -3.32 9.02 -0.71
N LEU A 56 -3.64 7.87 -0.10
CA LEU A 56 -3.85 7.79 1.35
C LEU A 56 -2.61 8.22 2.14
N PHE A 57 -1.44 7.69 1.80
CA PHE A 57 -0.20 7.97 2.53
C PHE A 57 0.24 9.43 2.44
N ASN A 58 0.03 10.10 1.30
CA ASN A 58 0.47 11.48 1.14
C ASN A 58 -0.58 12.51 1.63
N CYS A 59 -1.83 12.08 1.83
CA CYS A 59 -2.93 12.97 2.18
C CYS A 59 -3.12 13.06 3.70
N THR A 60 -2.34 13.90 4.38
CA THR A 60 -2.44 14.14 5.84
C THR A 60 -3.79 14.69 6.29
N GLU A 61 -4.42 15.51 5.43
CA GLU A 61 -5.79 15.99 5.58
C GLU A 61 -6.59 15.58 4.35
N ILE A 62 -7.61 14.74 4.53
CA ILE A 62 -8.41 14.22 3.45
C ILE A 62 -9.52 15.21 3.11
N SER A 63 -9.34 15.90 1.99
CA SER A 63 -10.31 16.80 1.37
C SER A 63 -10.30 16.61 -0.15
N ARG A 64 -11.32 17.14 -0.84
CA ARG A 64 -11.42 17.03 -2.31
C ARG A 64 -10.17 17.61 -2.98
N ASP A 65 -9.71 18.76 -2.52
CA ASP A 65 -8.59 19.49 -3.12
C ASP A 65 -7.28 18.74 -2.91
N ARG A 66 -7.07 18.19 -1.71
CA ARG A 66 -5.87 17.41 -1.39
C ARG A 66 -5.84 16.07 -2.13
N VAL A 67 -6.98 15.39 -2.23
CA VAL A 67 -7.10 14.16 -3.04
C VAL A 67 -6.84 14.46 -4.51
N LYS A 68 -7.40 15.54 -5.06
CA LYS A 68 -7.16 15.97 -6.45
C LYS A 68 -5.68 16.25 -6.69
N TYR A 69 -5.03 16.98 -5.79
CA TYR A 69 -3.60 17.27 -5.86
C TYR A 69 -2.75 16.00 -5.93
N TRP A 70 -2.96 15.05 -5.01
CA TRP A 70 -2.17 13.81 -4.99
C TRP A 70 -2.48 12.85 -6.13
N LEU A 71 -3.70 12.91 -6.68
CA LEU A 71 -4.04 12.19 -7.91
C LEU A 71 -3.29 12.72 -9.13
N GLN A 72 -3.11 14.04 -9.22
CA GLN A 72 -2.34 14.69 -10.29
C GLN A 72 -0.84 14.46 -10.14
N TYR A 73 -0.35 14.43 -8.91
CA TYR A 73 1.09 14.24 -8.63
C TYR A 73 1.53 12.76 -8.72
N TYR A 74 0.61 11.84 -8.98
CA TYR A 74 0.94 10.43 -9.10
C TYR A 74 1.74 10.20 -10.39
N PRO A 75 2.99 9.69 -10.32
CA PRO A 75 3.99 9.78 -11.39
C PRO A 75 3.74 8.91 -12.63
N SER A 76 2.57 8.30 -12.79
CA SER A 76 2.27 7.38 -13.91
C SER A 76 1.07 7.81 -14.75
N ASP A 77 0.55 9.03 -14.59
CA ASP A 77 -0.70 9.45 -15.23
C ASP A 77 -0.64 10.95 -15.58
N ASP A 78 -0.34 11.27 -16.83
CA ASP A 78 -0.34 12.66 -17.34
C ASP A 78 -1.76 13.23 -17.49
N SER A 79 -2.80 12.43 -17.21
CA SER A 79 -4.18 12.86 -17.33
C SER A 79 -4.71 13.53 -16.05
N MET A 80 -5.37 14.67 -16.22
CA MET A 80 -6.03 15.36 -15.12
C MET A 80 -7.20 14.49 -14.61
N PRO A 81 -7.29 14.22 -13.29
CA PRO A 81 -8.34 13.35 -12.75
C PRO A 81 -9.71 14.00 -12.93
N SER A 82 -10.66 13.23 -13.47
CA SER A 82 -12.06 13.67 -13.57
C SER A 82 -12.66 13.94 -12.18
N GLU A 83 -13.66 14.81 -12.10
CA GLU A 83 -14.33 15.10 -10.83
C GLU A 83 -15.00 13.86 -10.20
N ASN A 84 -15.46 12.92 -11.03
CA ASN A 84 -15.98 11.63 -10.54
C ASN A 84 -14.87 10.77 -9.91
N THR A 85 -13.68 10.74 -10.54
CA THR A 85 -12.50 10.06 -9.98
C THR A 85 -12.13 10.67 -8.64
N VAL A 86 -12.03 12.00 -8.55
CA VAL A 86 -11.71 12.70 -7.29
C VAL A 86 -12.74 12.36 -6.20
N ARG A 87 -14.04 12.37 -6.53
CA ARG A 87 -15.10 12.01 -5.58
C ARG A 87 -14.97 10.57 -5.08
N LYS A 88 -14.69 9.62 -5.97
CA LYS A 88 -14.52 8.21 -5.60
C LYS A 88 -13.29 7.98 -4.74
N PHE A 89 -12.15 8.59 -5.11
CA PHE A 89 -10.94 8.53 -4.29
C PHE A 89 -11.17 9.19 -2.93
N LEU A 90 -11.88 10.31 -2.85
CA LEU A 90 -12.23 10.94 -1.58
C LEU A 90 -12.97 9.96 -0.65
N THR A 91 -13.97 9.24 -1.17
CA THR A 91 -14.68 8.21 -0.39
C THR A 91 -13.75 7.07 0.02
N ILE A 92 -12.96 6.54 -0.91
CA ILE A 92 -12.02 5.44 -0.66
C ILE A 92 -11.01 5.83 0.41
N THR A 93 -10.36 6.99 0.28
CA THR A 93 -9.30 7.44 1.19
C THR A 93 -9.85 7.63 2.61
N LYS A 94 -11.06 8.18 2.76
CA LYS A 94 -11.71 8.30 4.08
C LYS A 94 -11.95 6.95 4.74
N GLN A 95 -12.62 6.04 4.02
CA GLN A 95 -12.92 4.70 4.56
C GLN A 95 -11.64 3.89 4.82
N LEU A 96 -10.64 4.04 3.97
CA LEU A 96 -9.39 3.31 4.11
C LEU A 96 -8.57 3.82 5.30
N SER A 97 -8.52 5.13 5.54
CA SER A 97 -7.93 5.71 6.74
C SER A 97 -8.53 5.10 8.01
N GLU A 98 -9.86 5.08 8.10
CA GLU A 98 -10.58 4.51 9.25
C GLU A 98 -10.32 3.02 9.40
N ALA A 99 -10.43 2.25 8.30
CA ALA A 99 -10.25 0.80 8.32
C ALA A 99 -8.83 0.37 8.70
N MET A 100 -7.81 1.12 8.25
CA MET A 100 -6.41 0.86 8.62
C MET A 100 -6.18 1.14 10.10
N VAL A 101 -6.69 2.25 10.63
CA VAL A 101 -6.57 2.56 12.05
C VAL A 101 -7.28 1.50 12.90
N ASP A 102 -8.50 1.14 12.54
CA ASP A 102 -9.28 0.10 13.24
C ASP A 102 -8.55 -1.27 13.23
N ALA A 103 -8.07 -1.71 12.07
CA ALA A 103 -7.31 -2.95 11.94
C ALA A 103 -6.06 -2.96 12.83
N HIS A 104 -5.30 -1.85 12.84
CA HIS A 104 -4.15 -1.71 13.73
C HIS A 104 -4.54 -1.78 15.21
N THR A 105 -5.62 -1.10 15.62
CA THR A 105 -6.10 -1.15 17.01
C THR A 105 -6.54 -2.55 17.45
N LYS A 106 -6.91 -3.41 16.50
CA LYS A 106 -7.24 -4.83 16.72
C LYS A 106 -6.01 -5.76 16.68
N GLY A 107 -4.81 -5.20 16.58
CA GLY A 107 -3.56 -5.96 16.55
C GLY A 107 -3.22 -6.57 15.19
N ILE A 108 -3.93 -6.19 14.12
CA ILE A 108 -3.59 -6.66 12.77
C ILE A 108 -2.28 -5.99 12.33
N LYS A 109 -1.31 -6.81 11.95
CA LYS A 109 -0.03 -6.32 11.45
C LYS A 109 -0.19 -5.83 10.02
N LEU A 110 -0.26 -4.51 9.84
CA LEU A 110 -0.47 -3.88 8.53
C LEU A 110 0.80 -3.79 7.69
N PHE A 111 1.95 -3.60 8.34
CA PHE A 111 3.22 -3.30 7.69
C PHE A 111 4.23 -4.41 7.91
N LYS A 112 5.02 -4.67 6.87
CA LYS A 112 6.20 -5.54 6.96
C LYS A 112 7.20 -4.86 7.88
N THR A 113 7.63 -5.57 8.90
CA THR A 113 8.71 -5.11 9.78
C THR A 113 9.88 -6.05 9.62
N SER A 114 11.07 -5.50 9.39
CA SER A 114 12.29 -6.27 9.53
C SER A 114 12.48 -6.64 10.99
N LYS A 115 12.62 -7.93 11.27
CA LYS A 115 13.02 -8.42 12.59
C LYS A 115 14.54 -8.31 12.70
N ALA A 116 15.02 -7.81 13.83
CA ALA A 116 16.45 -7.78 14.13
C ALA A 116 17.03 -9.20 14.03
N GLY A 117 18.21 -9.33 13.40
CA GLY A 117 18.88 -10.62 13.20
C GLY A 117 18.36 -11.47 12.04
N HIS A 118 17.38 -11.00 11.26
CA HIS A 118 16.89 -11.70 10.07
C HIS A 118 17.37 -11.02 8.78
N TYR A 119 17.82 -11.83 7.82
CA TYR A 119 18.13 -11.39 6.48
C TYR A 119 16.86 -11.28 5.62
N TYR A 120 16.76 -10.21 4.85
CA TYR A 120 15.67 -9.98 3.90
C TYR A 120 16.26 -9.85 2.50
N PRO A 121 15.80 -10.65 1.52
CA PRO A 121 16.34 -10.61 0.17
C PRO A 121 16.23 -9.22 -0.46
N THR A 122 17.29 -8.79 -1.13
CA THR A 122 17.26 -7.64 -2.04
C THR A 122 16.31 -7.87 -3.21
N THR A 123 15.98 -6.82 -3.96
CA THR A 123 15.14 -6.94 -5.17
C THR A 123 15.71 -7.93 -6.19
N VAL A 124 17.04 -7.94 -6.36
CA VAL A 124 17.74 -8.85 -7.28
C VAL A 124 17.65 -10.30 -6.81
N GLN A 125 17.90 -10.55 -5.53
CA GLN A 125 17.82 -11.89 -4.95
C GLN A 125 16.39 -12.43 -4.96
N LYS A 126 15.40 -11.57 -4.69
CA LYS A 126 13.99 -11.96 -4.83
C LYS A 126 13.69 -12.38 -6.27
N TYR A 127 14.14 -11.62 -7.27
CA TYR A 127 13.95 -11.99 -8.67
C TYR A 127 14.59 -13.34 -9.02
N GLN A 128 15.76 -13.65 -8.47
CA GLN A 128 16.41 -14.95 -8.65
C GLN A 128 15.56 -16.10 -8.05
N LEU A 129 15.00 -15.92 -6.86
CA LEU A 129 14.10 -16.89 -6.23
C LEU A 129 12.82 -17.08 -7.03
N ASP A 130 12.19 -15.98 -7.45
CA ASP A 130 10.96 -16.01 -8.27
C ASP A 130 11.21 -16.73 -9.61
N LYS A 131 12.36 -16.50 -10.24
CA LYS A 131 12.78 -17.18 -11.48
C LYS A 131 13.04 -18.67 -11.26
N LEU A 132 13.72 -19.04 -10.17
CA LEU A 132 13.99 -20.43 -9.84
C LEU A 132 12.68 -21.21 -9.64
N TYR A 133 11.74 -20.65 -8.87
CA TYR A 133 10.42 -21.22 -8.69
C TYR A 133 9.66 -21.35 -10.02
N SER A 134 9.62 -20.29 -10.83
CA SER A 134 8.89 -20.28 -12.11
C SER A 134 9.43 -21.29 -13.13
N ASN A 135 10.71 -21.64 -13.02
CA ASN A 135 11.37 -22.63 -13.88
C ASN A 135 11.22 -24.07 -13.35
N GLY A 136 10.42 -24.30 -12.32
CA GLY A 136 10.19 -25.62 -11.74
C GLY A 136 11.29 -26.08 -10.79
N GLY A 137 12.10 -25.16 -10.25
CA GLY A 137 13.12 -25.48 -9.26
C GLY A 137 12.51 -26.19 -8.05
N SER A 138 13.24 -27.18 -7.54
CA SER A 138 12.84 -27.94 -6.36
C SER A 138 12.92 -27.10 -5.09
N ALA A 139 12.19 -27.51 -4.05
CA ALA A 139 12.29 -26.89 -2.74
C ALA A 139 13.73 -26.92 -2.18
N GLN A 140 14.49 -27.99 -2.49
CA GLN A 140 15.87 -28.14 -2.05
C GLN A 140 16.79 -27.11 -2.71
N GLU A 141 16.68 -26.90 -4.02
CA GLU A 141 17.45 -25.86 -4.73
C GLU A 141 17.11 -24.45 -4.22
N MET A 142 15.82 -24.19 -3.91
CA MET A 142 15.42 -22.92 -3.31
C MET A 142 16.06 -22.71 -1.93
N ILE A 143 16.13 -23.76 -1.09
CA ILE A 143 16.77 -23.70 0.23
C ILE A 143 18.27 -23.41 0.08
N GLU A 144 18.97 -24.08 -0.85
CA GLU A 144 20.41 -23.87 -1.08
C GLU A 144 20.72 -22.43 -1.51
N VAL A 145 19.89 -21.86 -2.39
CA VAL A 145 20.03 -20.46 -2.81
C VAL A 145 19.77 -19.51 -1.65
N LEU A 146 18.74 -19.76 -0.84
CA LEU A 146 18.45 -18.95 0.36
C LEU A 146 19.58 -19.03 1.39
N GLN A 147 20.16 -20.21 1.61
CA GLN A 147 21.30 -20.39 2.52
C GLN A 147 22.51 -19.58 2.05
N LYS A 148 22.89 -19.69 0.77
CA LYS A 148 23.98 -18.88 0.19
C LYS A 148 23.73 -17.38 0.37
N MET A 149 22.51 -16.91 0.10
CA MET A 149 22.15 -15.50 0.29
C MET A 149 22.30 -15.03 1.74
N ILE A 150 22.01 -15.89 2.72
CA ILE A 150 22.15 -15.59 4.16
C ILE A 150 23.62 -15.59 4.57
N ASP A 151 24.40 -16.53 4.08
CA ASP A 151 25.82 -16.65 4.42
C ASP A 151 26.65 -15.51 3.81
N ASP A 152 26.36 -15.10 2.57
CA ASP A 152 27.02 -13.96 1.89
C ASP A 152 26.68 -12.59 2.53
N ALA A 153 25.62 -12.53 3.34
CA ALA A 153 25.19 -11.29 4.00
C ALA A 153 25.88 -11.02 5.34
N LYS A 154 26.66 -11.98 5.85
CA LYS A 154 27.44 -11.87 7.09
C LYS A 154 28.87 -11.42 6.80
#